data_AF-A0A415PPD0-F1
#
_entry.id   AF-A0A415PPD0-F1
#
_cell.length_a   1.000
_cell.length_b   1.000
_cell.length_c   1.000
_cell.angle_alpha   90.00
_cell.angle_beta   90.00
_cell.angle_gamma   90.00
#
_symmetry.space_group_name_H-M   'P 1'
#
loop_
_entity.id
_entity.type
_entity.pdbx_description
1 polymer ?
#
loop_
_entity_poly.entity_id
_entity_poly.type
_entity_poly.pdbx_seq_one_letter_code
_entity_poly.pdbx_strand_id
1 'polypeptide(L)'
;LLTQLTNAGLIILKEKEHPLKIQSYIPAKRAMEISLMDILEATGEHLNCNRPITEQFYAQYGRAAQKLGIINQIARIYLKEITLTDL
;
A
#
# COMPACT_ATOMS: atom_id res chain seq x y z
N LEU A 1 0.70 6.05 10.78
CA LEU A 1 -0.28 5.51 9.81
C LEU A 1 -1.51 6.39 9.63
N LEU A 2 -2.45 6.47 10.59
CA LEU A 2 -3.72 7.20 10.37
C LEU A 2 -3.51 8.68 10.01
N THR A 3 -2.65 9.40 10.72
CA THR A 3 -2.30 10.79 10.40
C THR A 3 -1.74 10.95 8.98
N GLN A 4 -0.93 10.00 8.50
CA GLN A 4 -0.38 10.02 7.15
C GLN A 4 -1.49 9.87 6.10
N LEU A 5 -2.40 8.92 6.31
CA LEU A 5 -3.55 8.70 5.43
C LEU A 5 -4.52 9.89 5.45
N THR A 6 -4.68 10.57 6.58
CA THR A 6 -5.46 11.81 6.69
C THR A 6 -4.80 12.95 5.93
N ASN A 7 -3.48 13.13 6.09
CA ASN A 7 -2.72 14.17 5.39
C ASN A 7 -2.72 13.95 3.87
N ALA A 8 -2.73 12.69 3.43
CA ALA A 8 -2.88 12.32 2.02
C ALA A 8 -4.32 12.39 1.50
N GLY A 9 -5.29 12.79 2.35
CA GLY A 9 -6.69 12.89 1.96
C GLY A 9 -7.34 11.55 1.60
N LEU A 10 -6.84 10.44 2.13
CA LEU A 10 -7.41 9.10 1.90
C LEU A 10 -8.50 8.74 2.91
N ILE A 11 -8.38 9.28 4.12
CA ILE A 11 -9.36 9.12 5.20
C ILE A 11 -9.66 10.46 5.86
N ILE A 12 -10.84 10.58 6.45
CA ILE A 12 -11.28 11.76 7.20
C ILE A 12 -11.73 11.31 8.58
N LEU A 13 -11.40 12.11 9.60
CA LEU A 13 -11.91 11.89 10.95
C LEU A 13 -13.42 12.13 10.96
N LYS A 14 -14.20 11.11 11.32
CA LYS A 14 -15.65 11.25 11.47
C LYS A 14 -15.94 12.19 12.63
N GLU A 15 -16.82 13.16 12.41
CA GLU A 15 -17.26 14.09 13.46
C GLU A 15 -17.82 13.33 14.67
N LYS A 16 -17.48 13.81 15.86
CA LYS A 16 -17.95 13.22 17.11
C LYS A 16 -19.42 13.54 17.30
N GLU A 17 -20.29 12.57 17.05
CA GLU A 17 -21.67 12.65 17.55
C GLU A 17 -21.72 12.57 19.08
N HIS A 18 -20.71 11.96 19.74
CA HIS A 18 -20.66 11.77 21.19
C HIS A 18 -19.22 11.88 21.74
N PRO A 19 -18.94 12.68 22.79
CA PRO A 19 -17.59 12.93 23.30
C PRO A 19 -16.83 11.68 23.78
N LEU A 20 -17.58 10.67 24.25
CA LEU A 20 -17.09 9.44 24.88
C LEU A 20 -16.83 8.28 23.89
N LYS A 21 -17.14 8.43 22.60
CA LYS A 21 -16.88 7.39 21.59
C LYS A 21 -15.46 7.48 21.04
N ILE A 22 -14.89 6.30 20.74
CA ILE A 22 -13.61 6.16 20.03
C ILE A 22 -13.67 6.93 18.71
N GLN A 23 -12.62 7.69 18.41
CA GLN A 23 -12.46 8.38 17.14
C GLN A 23 -12.45 7.36 15.99
N SER A 24 -13.34 7.55 15.01
CA SER A 24 -13.46 6.69 13.84
C SER A 24 -13.09 7.46 12.57
N TYR A 25 -12.54 6.74 11.59
CA TYR A 25 -12.16 7.31 10.30
C TYR A 25 -13.08 6.73 9.22
N ILE A 26 -13.39 7.55 8.22
CA ILE A 26 -14.10 7.13 7.02
C ILE A 26 -13.24 7.38 5.78
N PRO A 27 -13.38 6.58 4.70
CA PRO A 27 -12.72 6.89 3.43
C PRO A 27 -13.16 8.27 2.92
N ALA A 28 -12.20 9.06 2.44
CA ALA A 28 -12.46 10.37 1.85
C ALA A 28 -13.06 10.29 0.43
N LYS A 29 -12.85 9.14 -0.24
CA LYS A 29 -13.31 8.80 -1.60
C LYS A 29 -13.77 7.34 -1.64
N ARG A 30 -14.42 6.90 -2.72
CA ARG A 30 -14.89 5.51 -2.82
C ARG A 30 -13.68 4.57 -2.84
N ALA A 31 -13.80 3.39 -2.26
CA ALA A 31 -12.69 2.44 -2.17
C ALA A 31 -12.09 2.08 -3.55
N MET A 32 -12.92 2.06 -4.61
CA MET A 32 -12.47 1.81 -5.99
C MET A 32 -11.58 2.93 -6.57
N GLU A 33 -11.56 4.11 -5.94
CA GLU A 33 -10.80 5.30 -6.33
C GLU A 33 -9.51 5.46 -5.50
N ILE A 34 -9.27 4.55 -4.55
CA ILE A 34 -8.05 4.50 -3.74
C ILE A 34 -7.17 3.41 -4.32
N SER A 35 -6.07 3.81 -4.95
CA SER A 35 -5.11 2.85 -5.47
C SER A 35 -4.16 2.37 -4.38
N LEU A 36 -3.49 1.23 -4.59
CA LEU A 36 -2.39 0.81 -3.71
C LEU A 36 -1.22 1.81 -3.75
N MET A 37 -1.00 2.48 -4.89
CA MET A 37 0.03 3.52 -5.01
C MET A 37 -0.26 4.67 -4.06
N ASP A 38 -1.51 5.14 -3.99
CA ASP A 38 -1.91 6.23 -3.10
C ASP A 38 -1.56 5.90 -1.64
N ILE A 39 -1.78 4.64 -1.25
CA ILE A 39 -1.47 4.15 0.10
C ILE A 39 0.04 4.14 0.33
N LEU A 40 0.82 3.57 -0.60
CA LEU A 40 2.28 3.49 -0.48
C LEU A 40 2.92 4.88 -0.41
N GLU A 41 2.48 5.82 -1.25
CA GLU A 41 2.94 7.21 -1.25
C GLU A 41 2.59 7.90 0.08
N ALA A 42 1.34 7.73 0.55
CA ALA A 42 0.91 8.32 1.81
C ALA A 42 1.73 7.79 3.00
N THR A 43 2.06 6.50 3.02
CA THR A 43 2.79 5.88 4.13
C THR A 43 4.30 5.99 4.02
N GLY A 44 4.83 6.37 2.85
CA GLY A 44 6.26 6.31 2.56
C GLY A 44 6.77 4.86 2.43
N GLU A 45 5.86 3.92 2.19
CA GLU A 45 6.20 2.50 2.04
C GLU A 45 6.56 2.19 0.58
N HIS A 46 7.26 1.08 0.37
CA HIS A 46 7.70 0.64 -0.95
C HIS A 46 7.46 -0.86 -1.14
N LEU A 47 7.49 -1.31 -2.38
CA LEU A 47 7.43 -2.74 -2.69
C LEU A 47 8.73 -3.42 -2.26
N ASN A 48 8.64 -4.38 -1.34
CA ASN A 48 9.79 -5.16 -0.91
C ASN A 48 10.17 -6.21 -1.97
N CYS A 49 11.13 -5.86 -2.82
CA CYS A 49 11.61 -6.71 -3.90
C CYS A 49 12.64 -7.77 -3.49
N ASN A 50 13.00 -7.84 -2.21
CA ASN A 50 14.07 -8.72 -1.74
C ASN A 50 13.63 -10.19 -1.62
N ARG A 51 12.32 -10.46 -1.55
CA ARG A 51 11.77 -11.81 -1.38
C ARG A 51 10.60 -12.07 -2.34
N PRO A 52 10.40 -13.32 -2.81
CA PRO A 52 9.18 -13.70 -3.50
C PRO A 52 7.95 -13.56 -2.59
N ILE A 53 6.78 -13.35 -3.20
CA ILE A 53 5.50 -13.37 -2.47
C ILE A 53 5.20 -14.80 -2.03
N THR A 54 4.83 -14.98 -0.76
CA THR A 54 4.55 -16.30 -0.16
C THR A 54 3.15 -16.80 -0.52
N GLU A 55 2.94 -18.13 -0.50
CA GLU A 55 1.62 -18.73 -0.72
C GLU A 55 0.56 -18.22 0.26
N GLN A 56 0.93 -17.99 1.52
CA GLN A 56 0.05 -17.38 2.52
C GLN A 56 -0.44 -15.99 2.07
N PHE A 57 0.45 -15.20 1.46
CA PHE A 57 0.09 -13.87 0.95
C PHE A 57 -0.85 -13.97 -0.26
N TYR A 58 -0.66 -14.97 -1.13
CA TYR A 58 -1.60 -15.28 -2.21
C TYR A 58 -2.97 -15.68 -1.67
N ALA A 59 -3.03 -16.55 -0.67
CA ALA A 59 -4.28 -16.98 -0.04
C ALA A 59 -5.03 -15.79 0.60
N GLN A 60 -4.29 -14.86 1.23
CA GLN A 60 -4.88 -13.72 1.92
C GLN A 60 -5.37 -12.61 0.99
N TYR A 61 -4.60 -12.27 -0.05
CA TYR A 61 -4.84 -11.08 -0.87
C TYR A 61 -5.22 -11.37 -2.33
N GLY A 62 -5.29 -12.65 -2.72
CA GLY A 62 -5.81 -13.13 -3.99
C GLY A 62 -5.26 -12.35 -5.20
N ARG A 63 -6.14 -11.64 -5.91
CA ARG A 63 -5.78 -10.91 -7.14
C ARG A 63 -4.76 -9.79 -6.90
N ALA A 64 -4.74 -9.17 -5.72
CA ALA A 64 -3.74 -8.16 -5.39
C ALA A 64 -2.35 -8.80 -5.25
N ALA A 65 -2.27 -9.96 -4.57
CA ALA A 65 -1.03 -10.74 -4.48
C ALA A 65 -0.53 -11.19 -5.86
N GLN A 66 -1.40 -11.59 -6.78
CA GLN A 66 -1.02 -11.93 -8.15
C GLN A 66 -0.37 -10.75 -8.88
N LYS A 67 -1.00 -9.58 -8.86
CA LYS A 67 -0.44 -8.38 -9.51
C LYS A 67 0.88 -7.96 -8.87
N LEU A 68 0.94 -7.97 -7.54
CA LEU A 68 2.17 -7.66 -6.81
C LEU A 68 3.28 -8.66 -7.11
N GLY A 69 2.97 -9.95 -7.25
CA GLY A 69 3.94 -11.00 -7.55
C GLY A 69 4.60 -10.79 -8.92
N ILE A 70 3.80 -10.40 -9.92
CA ILE A 70 4.29 -10.05 -11.25
C ILE A 70 5.20 -8.82 -11.18
N ILE A 71 4.75 -7.74 -10.55
CA ILE A 71 5.55 -6.51 -10.40
C ILE A 71 6.87 -6.80 -9.68
N ASN A 72 6.81 -7.57 -8.59
CA ASN A 72 7.97 -7.98 -7.80
C ASN A 72 8.98 -8.76 -8.64
N GLN A 73 8.51 -9.71 -9.47
CA GLN A 73 9.40 -10.48 -10.32
C GLN A 73 10.03 -9.61 -11.42
N ILE A 74 9.28 -8.70 -12.04
CA ILE A 74 9.79 -7.77 -13.04
C ILE A 74 10.86 -6.87 -12.43
N ALA A 75 10.59 -6.25 -11.27
CA ALA A 75 11.55 -5.41 -10.57
C ALA A 75 12.85 -6.16 -10.26
N ARG A 76 12.74 -7.42 -9.79
CA ARG A 76 13.92 -8.26 -9.51
C ARG A 76 14.74 -8.61 -10.75
N ILE A 77 14.12 -8.72 -11.92
CA ILE A 77 14.84 -8.96 -13.18
C ILE A 77 15.67 -7.72 -13.52
N TYR A 78 15.04 -6.54 -13.56
CA TYR A 78 15.74 -5.29 -13.88
C TYR A 78 16.84 -4.94 -12.87
N LEU A 79 16.58 -5.11 -11.57
CA LEU A 79 17.59 -4.86 -10.54
C LEU A 79 18.81 -5.80 -10.64
N LYS A 80 18.68 -7.00 -11.22
CA LYS A 80 19.81 -7.90 -11.46
C LYS A 80 20.68 -7.48 -12.64
N GLU A 81 20.14 -6.71 -13.57
CA GLU A 81 20.86 -6.21 -14.74
C GLU A 81 21.68 -4.97 -14.41
N ILE A 82 21.33 -4.25 -13.34
CA ILE A 82 22.09 -3.11 -12.83
C ILE A 82 23.27 -3.64 -12.00
N THR A 83 24.48 -3.38 -12.48
CA THR A 83 25.74 -3.75 -11.84
C THR A 83 26.38 -2.54 -11.14
N LEU A 84 27.44 -2.77 -10.36
CA LEU A 84 28.19 -1.68 -9.72
C LEU A 84 28.82 -0.71 -10.74
N THR A 85 29.04 -1.13 -11.99
CA THR A 85 29.57 -0.24 -13.03
C THR A 85 28.51 0.69 -13.61
N ASP A 86 27.24 0.45 -13.33
CA ASP A 86 26.12 1.29 -13.77
C ASP A 86 25.77 2.39 -12.75
N LEU A 87 26.46 2.45 -11.60
CA LEU A 87 26.29 3.43 -10.52
C LEU A 87 27.40 4.50 -10.57
#